data_AF-A0A7R7T725-F1
#
_entry.id   AF-A0A7R7T725-F1
#
_cell.length_a   1.000
_cell.length_b   1.000
_cell.length_c   1.000
_cell.angle_alpha   90.00
_cell.angle_beta   90.00
_cell.angle_gamma   90.00
#
_symmetry.space_group_name_H-M   'P 1'
#
loop_
_entity.id
_entity.type
_entity.pdbx_description
1 polymer ?
#
loop_
_entity_poly.entity_id
_entity_poly.type
_entity_poly.pdbx_seq_one_letter_code
_entity_poly.pdbx_strand_id
1 'polypeptide(L)'
;MRIVGHAVRQLLLAIFLILPALVLPAMAEGCPEQPPCRGCGCKGGPGYRGPDGRCVGFRALYKVCGDPPESRCVFENAPGAGANRECAQAKPSKQGRGQPADGILPSISGGQPVENPAMDLR
;
A
#
# COMPACT_ATOMS: atom_id res chain seq x y z
N MET A 1 -43.80 -23.58 41.85
CA MET A 1 -43.41 -22.27 41.29
C MET A 1 -41.97 -21.84 41.62
N ARG A 2 -41.40 -22.17 42.80
CA ARG A 2 -40.02 -21.79 43.17
C ARG A 2 -38.92 -22.48 42.33
N ILE A 3 -39.11 -23.74 41.94
CA ILE A 3 -38.16 -24.54 41.14
C ILE A 3 -38.01 -23.98 39.71
N VAL A 4 -39.12 -23.54 39.11
CA VAL A 4 -39.13 -22.92 37.76
C VAL A 4 -38.36 -21.59 37.78
N GLY A 5 -38.48 -20.80 38.85
CA GLY A 5 -37.73 -19.56 39.02
C GLY A 5 -36.21 -19.76 39.15
N HIS A 6 -35.79 -20.81 39.87
CA HIS A 6 -34.36 -21.14 39.96
C HIS A 6 -33.80 -21.63 38.61
N ALA A 7 -34.54 -22.46 37.88
CA ALA A 7 -34.10 -22.94 36.56
C ALA A 7 -33.93 -21.79 35.54
N VAL A 8 -34.88 -20.86 35.49
CA VAL A 8 -34.81 -19.68 34.61
C VAL A 8 -33.64 -18.77 34.99
N ARG A 9 -33.40 -18.54 36.30
CA ARG A 9 -32.29 -17.72 36.77
C ARG A 9 -30.93 -18.31 36.42
N GLN A 10 -30.77 -19.63 36.53
CA GLN A 10 -29.52 -20.31 36.18
C GLN A 10 -29.26 -20.25 34.67
N LEU A 11 -30.30 -20.41 33.84
CA LEU A 11 -30.19 -20.31 32.39
C LEU A 11 -29.76 -18.90 31.94
N LEU A 12 -30.34 -17.86 32.53
CA LEU A 12 -29.98 -16.47 32.22
C LEU A 12 -28.52 -16.15 32.60
N LEU A 13 -28.04 -16.64 33.74
CA LEU A 13 -26.65 -16.45 34.17
C LEU A 13 -25.67 -17.18 33.24
N ALA A 14 -26.00 -18.39 32.82
CA ALA A 14 -25.17 -19.13 31.86
C ALA A 14 -25.10 -18.42 30.50
N ILE A 15 -26.21 -17.91 29.99
CA ILE A 15 -26.23 -17.13 28.74
C ILE A 15 -25.39 -15.87 28.88
N PHE A 16 -25.50 -15.13 29.98
CA PHE A 16 -24.73 -13.90 30.19
C PHE A 16 -23.21 -14.13 30.29
N LEU A 17 -22.79 -15.31 30.78
CA LEU A 17 -21.38 -15.69 30.83
C LEU A 17 -20.83 -16.20 29.49
N ILE A 18 -21.68 -16.82 28.66
CA ILE A 18 -21.26 -17.42 27.38
C ILE A 18 -21.36 -16.43 26.21
N LEU A 19 -22.32 -15.48 26.27
CA LEU A 19 -22.58 -14.52 25.20
C LEU A 19 -21.39 -13.59 24.84
N PRO A 20 -20.56 -13.07 25.77
CA PRO A 20 -19.47 -12.16 25.40
C PRO A 20 -18.31 -12.85 24.66
N ALA A 21 -18.14 -14.16 24.79
CA ALA A 21 -17.09 -14.90 24.07
C ALA A 21 -17.37 -15.02 22.57
N LEU A 22 -18.64 -14.88 22.15
CA LEU A 22 -19.04 -14.99 20.74
C LEU A 22 -18.83 -13.69 19.95
N VAL A 23 -18.50 -12.59 20.63
CA VAL A 23 -18.44 -11.24 20.03
C VAL A 23 -17.04 -10.63 20.11
N LEU A 24 -15.97 -11.44 20.25
CA LEU A 24 -14.60 -10.93 20.19
C LEU A 24 -14.34 -10.34 18.80
N PRO A 25 -14.12 -9.02 18.67
CA PRO A 25 -13.72 -8.46 17.40
C PRO A 25 -12.31 -8.97 17.06
N ALA A 26 -12.14 -9.48 15.84
CA ALA A 26 -10.82 -9.79 15.30
C ALA A 26 -10.02 -8.48 15.29
N MET A 27 -9.02 -8.39 16.16
CA MET A 27 -8.06 -7.28 16.15
C MET A 27 -7.38 -7.27 14.80
N ALA A 28 -7.33 -6.09 14.17
CA ALA A 28 -6.75 -5.88 12.86
C ALA A 28 -5.34 -6.48 12.80
N GLU A 29 -5.16 -7.46 11.92
CA GLU A 29 -3.86 -7.97 11.52
C GLU A 29 -3.12 -6.79 10.86
N GLY A 30 -2.20 -6.17 11.61
CA GLY A 30 -1.43 -5.04 11.12
C GLY A 30 -0.69 -5.42 9.85
N CYS A 31 -0.69 -4.53 8.84
CA CYS A 31 0.09 -4.73 7.63
C CYS A 31 1.54 -5.08 8.00
N PRO A 32 2.18 -6.03 7.28
CA PRO A 32 3.56 -6.39 7.56
C PRO A 32 4.44 -5.14 7.50
N GLU A 33 5.30 -4.98 8.50
CA GLU A 33 6.26 -3.87 8.57
C GLU A 33 7.14 -3.95 7.31
N GLN A 34 7.01 -2.98 6.42
CA GLN A 34 7.82 -2.93 5.22
C GLN A 34 9.22 -2.42 5.58
N PRO A 35 10.29 -2.98 4.98
CA PRO A 35 11.64 -2.48 5.21
C PRO A 35 11.70 -0.98 4.85
N PRO A 36 12.50 -0.19 5.59
CA PRO A 36 12.56 1.24 5.37
C PRO A 36 13.03 1.54 3.94
N CYS A 37 12.20 2.27 3.21
CA CYS A 37 12.49 2.76 1.86
C CYS A 37 13.67 3.76 1.94
N ARG A 38 14.85 3.34 1.47
CA ARG A 38 16.08 4.16 1.48
C ARG A 38 16.57 4.46 0.08
N GLY A 39 17.15 5.65 -0.06
CA GLY A 39 17.68 6.15 -1.32
C GLY A 39 16.63 6.75 -2.26
N CYS A 40 17.08 7.60 -3.17
CA CYS A 40 16.27 8.19 -4.21
C CYS A 40 15.82 7.11 -5.18
N GLY A 41 14.52 7.11 -5.50
CA GLY A 41 13.90 6.08 -6.35
C GLY A 41 13.18 4.98 -5.59
N CYS A 42 13.40 4.79 -4.29
CA CYS A 42 12.80 3.65 -3.55
C CYS A 42 11.25 3.61 -3.61
N LYS A 43 10.60 4.77 -3.76
CA LYS A 43 9.13 4.91 -3.93
C LYS A 43 8.68 4.94 -5.40
N GLY A 44 9.49 4.48 -6.35
CA GLY A 44 9.16 4.53 -7.78
C GLY A 44 9.68 5.76 -8.53
N GLY A 45 10.45 6.64 -7.87
CA GLY A 45 10.98 7.86 -8.48
C GLY A 45 12.14 7.62 -9.46
N PRO A 46 12.70 8.66 -10.11
CA PRO A 46 13.78 8.53 -11.10
C PRO A 46 15.08 7.87 -10.61
N GLY A 47 15.35 7.89 -9.31
CA GLY A 47 16.60 7.35 -8.75
C GLY A 47 17.70 8.37 -8.50
N TYR A 48 17.48 9.65 -8.80
CA TYR A 48 18.52 10.69 -8.77
C TYR A 48 18.43 11.57 -7.52
N ARG A 49 19.59 11.80 -6.88
CA ARG A 49 19.79 12.85 -5.87
C ARG A 49 20.35 14.11 -6.52
N GLY A 50 19.68 15.22 -6.27
CA GLY A 50 20.05 16.54 -6.75
C GLY A 50 21.23 17.15 -6.00
N PRO A 51 21.79 18.25 -6.53
CA PRO A 51 22.88 18.99 -5.88
C PRO A 51 22.50 19.54 -4.50
N ASP A 52 21.20 19.74 -4.24
CA ASP A 52 20.66 20.18 -2.96
C ASP A 52 20.53 19.04 -1.93
N GLY A 53 20.98 17.83 -2.28
CA GLY A 53 20.90 16.63 -1.46
C GLY A 53 19.51 15.99 -1.42
N ARG A 54 18.51 16.51 -2.16
CA ARG A 54 17.15 15.94 -2.19
C ARG A 54 16.94 15.02 -3.40
N CYS A 55 15.95 14.14 -3.30
CA CYS A 55 15.57 13.30 -4.44
C CYS A 55 14.80 14.10 -5.48
N VAL A 56 15.17 13.93 -6.76
CA VAL A 56 14.56 14.64 -7.88
C VAL A 56 13.41 13.81 -8.46
N GLY A 57 12.26 14.45 -8.71
CA GLY A 57 11.11 13.80 -9.35
C GLY A 57 11.18 13.83 -10.88
N PHE A 58 10.44 12.94 -11.56
CA PHE A 58 10.49 12.79 -13.03
C PHE A 58 10.29 14.11 -13.79
N ARG A 59 9.35 14.95 -13.35
CA ARG A 59 9.02 16.22 -14.02
C ARG A 59 10.12 17.29 -13.88
N ALA A 60 10.98 17.15 -12.87
CA ALA A 60 12.05 18.10 -12.60
C ALA A 60 13.43 17.56 -13.01
N LEU A 61 13.53 16.29 -13.42
CA LEU A 61 14.79 15.58 -13.63
C LEU A 61 15.73 16.36 -14.55
N TYR A 62 15.33 16.62 -15.79
CA TYR A 62 16.18 17.32 -16.75
C TYR A 62 16.39 18.80 -16.40
N LYS A 63 15.45 19.43 -15.71
CA LYS A 63 15.59 20.82 -15.25
C LYS A 63 16.67 20.96 -14.17
N VAL A 64 16.71 20.02 -13.24
CA VAL A 64 17.64 20.05 -12.10
C VAL A 64 18.97 19.42 -12.47
N CYS A 65 18.92 18.24 -13.08
CA CYS A 65 20.05 17.36 -13.32
C CYS A 65 20.74 17.57 -14.67
N GLY A 66 20.09 18.25 -15.62
CA GLY A 66 20.55 18.33 -17.00
C GLY A 66 20.18 17.10 -17.83
N ASP A 67 20.59 17.10 -19.09
CA ASP A 67 20.46 16.00 -20.03
C ASP A 67 21.87 15.73 -20.64
N PRO A 68 22.57 14.66 -20.25
CA PRO A 68 22.11 13.55 -19.40
C PRO A 68 22.08 13.89 -17.89
N PRO A 69 21.20 13.26 -17.08
CA PRO A 69 20.99 13.62 -15.67
C PRO A 69 22.21 13.38 -14.75
N GLU A 70 23.12 12.47 -15.14
CA GLU A 70 24.38 12.20 -14.45
C GLU A 70 25.34 13.40 -14.51
N SER A 71 25.08 14.38 -15.37
CA SER A 71 25.91 15.59 -15.47
C SER A 71 25.88 16.45 -14.21
N ARG A 72 24.79 16.40 -13.42
CA ARG A 72 24.66 17.20 -12.18
C ARG A 72 24.09 16.43 -10.99
N CYS A 73 23.50 15.26 -11.21
CA CYS A 73 22.87 14.46 -10.16
C CYS A 73 23.55 13.09 -10.02
N VAL A 74 23.42 12.50 -8.83
CA VAL A 74 23.94 11.15 -8.55
C VAL A 74 22.80 10.14 -8.61
N PHE A 75 22.98 9.07 -9.39
CA PHE A 75 22.06 7.95 -9.41
C PHE A 75 22.32 7.01 -8.23
N GLU A 76 21.32 6.76 -7.38
CA GLU A 76 21.48 5.96 -6.16
C GLU A 76 21.05 4.49 -6.31
N ASN A 77 20.46 4.12 -7.46
CA ASN A 77 20.04 2.76 -7.78
C ASN A 77 19.21 2.07 -6.68
N ALA A 78 18.29 2.79 -6.04
CA ALA A 78 17.36 2.17 -5.09
C ALA A 78 16.44 1.18 -5.83
N PRO A 79 16.00 0.06 -5.20
CA PRO A 79 15.25 -1.02 -5.86
C PRO A 79 13.97 -0.61 -6.62
N GLY A 80 13.39 0.54 -6.29
CA GLY A 80 12.22 1.09 -6.98
C GLY A 80 12.52 2.12 -8.07
N ALA A 81 13.78 2.43 -8.35
CA ALA A 81 14.14 3.50 -9.29
C ALA A 81 13.54 3.23 -10.68
N GLY A 82 12.77 4.19 -11.19
CA GLY A 82 12.11 4.09 -12.49
C GLY A 82 10.78 3.33 -12.49
N ALA A 83 10.44 2.59 -11.42
CA ALA A 83 9.26 1.71 -11.39
C ALA A 83 7.92 2.43 -11.60
N ASN A 84 7.87 3.75 -11.37
CA ASN A 84 6.65 4.54 -11.54
C ASN A 84 6.73 5.57 -12.68
N ARG A 85 7.65 5.37 -13.65
CA ARG A 85 7.93 6.34 -14.73
C ARG A 85 6.70 6.65 -15.58
N GLU A 86 5.99 5.61 -16.02
CA GLU A 86 4.80 5.73 -16.87
C GLU A 86 3.67 6.52 -16.21
N CYS A 87 3.31 6.18 -14.97
CA CYS A 87 2.27 6.87 -14.21
C CYS A 87 2.69 8.32 -13.90
N ALA A 88 3.94 8.55 -13.48
CA ALA A 88 4.41 9.88 -13.09
C ALA A 88 4.54 10.88 -14.26
N GLN A 89 4.66 10.38 -15.49
CA GLN A 89 4.75 11.19 -16.69
C GLN A 89 3.41 11.30 -17.45
N ALA A 90 2.40 10.52 -17.05
CA ALA A 90 1.07 10.61 -17.64
C ALA A 90 0.52 12.03 -17.52
N LYS A 91 -0.08 12.52 -18.61
CA LYS A 91 -0.80 13.79 -18.57
C LYS A 91 -1.99 13.62 -17.62
N PRO A 92 -2.24 14.55 -16.68
CA PRO A 92 -3.45 14.50 -15.88
C PRO A 92 -4.67 14.53 -16.83
N SER A 93 -5.47 13.46 -16.84
CA SER A 93 -6.76 13.50 -17.50
C SER A 93 -7.64 14.49 -16.74
N LYS A 94 -8.52 15.20 -17.44
CA LYS A 94 -9.50 16.11 -16.78
C LYS A 94 -10.53 15.34 -15.91
N GLN A 95 -10.52 14.01 -15.95
CA GLN A 95 -11.36 13.14 -15.12
C GLN A 95 -10.65 12.86 -13.80
N GLY A 96 -11.16 13.41 -12.70
CA GLY A 96 -10.65 13.12 -11.36
C GLY A 96 -10.57 14.30 -10.40
N ARG A 97 -11.05 15.50 -10.79
CA ARG A 97 -11.33 16.56 -9.81
C ARG A 97 -12.81 16.56 -9.46
N GLY A 98 -13.23 15.53 -8.69
CA GLY A 98 -14.56 15.47 -8.07
C GLY A 98 -15.56 14.51 -8.72
N GLN A 99 -15.31 13.21 -8.66
CA GLN A 99 -16.40 12.23 -8.78
C GLN A 99 -16.72 11.70 -7.37
N PRO A 100 -17.92 11.97 -6.83
CA PRO A 100 -18.37 11.28 -5.62
C PRO A 100 -18.42 9.77 -5.89
N ALA A 101 -18.15 8.98 -4.85
CA ALA A 101 -18.19 7.54 -4.91
C ALA A 101 -19.64 7.04 -4.85
N ASP A 102 -20.43 7.24 -5.91
CA ASP A 102 -21.57 6.39 -6.17
C ASP A 102 -21.06 5.09 -6.79
N GLY A 103 -20.82 4.12 -5.90
CA GLY A 103 -20.37 2.79 -6.25
C GLY A 103 -21.28 2.17 -7.30
N ILE A 104 -20.65 1.61 -8.34
CA ILE A 104 -20.97 0.38 -9.08
C ILE A 104 -20.15 0.44 -10.39
N LEU A 105 -19.00 -0.23 -10.42
CA LEU A 105 -18.59 -1.11 -11.53
C LEU A 105 -17.37 -1.95 -11.09
N PRO A 106 -17.26 -3.22 -11.54
CA PRO A 106 -16.32 -4.17 -10.98
C PRO A 106 -14.90 -3.91 -11.51
N SER A 107 -13.95 -4.00 -10.58
CA SER A 107 -12.52 -4.04 -10.85
C SER A 107 -12.17 -5.32 -11.61
N ILE A 108 -11.83 -5.19 -12.89
CA ILE A 108 -10.86 -6.07 -13.53
C ILE A 108 -9.86 -5.25 -14.36
N SER A 109 -8.97 -4.52 -13.67
CA SER A 109 -7.71 -4.12 -14.28
C SER A 109 -6.71 -5.24 -14.06
N GLY A 110 -6.38 -5.92 -15.14
CA GLY A 110 -5.32 -6.92 -15.17
C GLY A 110 -4.00 -6.33 -14.68
N GLY A 111 -3.54 -6.82 -13.53
CA GLY A 111 -2.12 -6.95 -13.24
C GLY A 111 -1.78 -8.42 -13.48
N GLN A 112 -0.96 -8.71 -14.49
CA GLN A 112 -0.34 -10.03 -14.56
C GLN A 112 0.57 -10.20 -13.33
N PRO A 113 0.59 -11.38 -12.69
CA PRO A 113 1.65 -11.71 -11.75
C PRO A 113 2.98 -11.71 -12.51
N VAL A 114 3.97 -10.97 -12.02
CA VAL A 114 5.37 -11.20 -12.40
C VAL A 114 5.80 -12.50 -11.73
N GLU A 115 5.63 -13.63 -12.43
CA GLU A 115 6.28 -14.88 -12.07
C GLU A 115 7.79 -14.66 -12.10
N ASN A 116 8.42 -14.85 -10.95
CA ASN A 116 9.85 -14.71 -10.76
C ASN A 116 10.48 -16.09 -11.05
N PRO A 117 11.23 -16.30 -12.15
CA PRO A 117 11.86 -17.59 -12.41
C PRO A 117 13.15 -17.69 -11.56
N ALA A 118 12.98 -17.91 -10.26
CA ALA A 118 14.07 -18.25 -9.37
C ALA A 118 14.10 -19.77 -9.15
N MET A 119 15.04 -20.43 -9.84
CA MET A 119 15.67 -21.72 -9.50
C MET A 119 14.77 -22.87 -9.03
N ASP A 120 14.48 -23.80 -9.95
CA ASP A 120 14.30 -25.20 -9.59
C ASP A 120 15.56 -25.98 -10.03
N LEU A 121 16.40 -26.29 -9.04
CA LEU A 121 17.57 -27.14 -9.14
C LEU A 121 17.33 -28.27 -8.15
N ARG A 122 16.69 -29.36 -8.60
CA ARG A 122 16.95 -30.75 -8.20
C ARG A 122 16.10 -31.74 -8.99
#